data_AF-A0A523S7N7-F1
#
_entry.id   AF-A0A523S7N7-F1
#
_cell.length_a   1.000
_cell.length_b   1.000
_cell.length_c   1.000
_cell.angle_alpha   90.00
_cell.angle_beta   90.00
_cell.angle_gamma   90.00
#
_symmetry.space_group_name_H-M   'P 1'
#
loop_
_entity.id
_entity.type
_entity.pdbx_description
1 polymer ?
#
loop_
_entity_poly.entity_id
_entity_poly.type
_entity_poly.pdbx_seq_one_letter_code
_entity_poly.pdbx_strand_id
1 'polypeptide(L)'
;MSKLGTFFGLTDANDKILRLAKIMSMLLPVVAATIQLSTTFFMVFVAEALGGGSFIDGMMLVGFLVVIQMVVQTLLDYPTGALGDWIGQRYVIASAFLCYGLAYYMVSLVTSTTPFVFLIALYALMGIGSSQLSGSFNAWFDNNYRVAMPGDKDRKQYGVFWGKIVMIFQMVATAA
;
A
#
# COMPACT_ATOMS: atom_id res chain seq x y z
N MET A 1 -9.30 -27.59 -15.00
CA MET A 1 -8.84 -26.65 -13.96
C MET A 1 -7.94 -25.61 -14.58
N SER A 2 -8.13 -24.33 -14.25
CA SER A 2 -7.22 -23.26 -14.69
C SER A 2 -5.85 -23.41 -14.03
N LYS A 3 -4.75 -23.23 -14.78
CA LYS A 3 -3.36 -23.23 -14.24
C LYS A 3 -3.20 -22.30 -13.04
N LEU A 4 -3.95 -21.19 -13.04
CA LEU A 4 -3.94 -20.19 -11.97
C LEU A 4 -4.60 -20.73 -10.69
N GLY A 5 -5.69 -21.50 -10.80
CA GLY A 5 -6.34 -22.16 -9.67
C GLY A 5 -5.44 -23.21 -9.02
N THR A 6 -4.78 -24.04 -9.83
CA THR A 6 -3.81 -25.03 -9.34
C THR A 6 -2.61 -24.36 -8.67
N PHE A 7 -2.04 -23.33 -9.28
CA PHE A 7 -0.94 -22.58 -8.68
C PHE A 7 -1.37 -21.98 -7.34
N PHE A 8 -2.56 -21.40 -7.21
CA PHE A 8 -3.00 -20.78 -5.96
C PHE A 8 -3.61 -21.74 -4.93
N GLY A 9 -3.69 -23.05 -5.21
CA GLY A 9 -4.28 -24.02 -4.29
C GLY A 9 -5.81 -23.89 -4.16
N LEU A 10 -6.47 -23.35 -5.20
CA LEU A 10 -7.91 -23.19 -5.27
C LEU A 10 -8.51 -24.41 -5.98
N THR A 11 -8.81 -25.47 -5.23
CA THR A 11 -9.29 -26.75 -5.78
C THR A 11 -10.72 -26.67 -6.29
N ASP A 12 -11.56 -25.85 -5.64
CA ASP A 12 -12.98 -25.65 -5.99
C ASP A 12 -13.20 -24.32 -6.71
N ALA A 13 -12.22 -23.90 -7.53
CA ALA A 13 -12.20 -22.58 -8.12
C ALA A 13 -13.34 -22.39 -9.14
N ASN A 14 -14.22 -21.42 -8.88
CA ASN A 14 -15.13 -20.85 -9.87
C ASN A 14 -14.54 -19.60 -10.55
N ASP A 15 -15.22 -19.09 -11.57
CA ASP A 15 -14.74 -17.93 -12.34
C ASP A 15 -14.60 -16.66 -11.48
N LYS A 16 -15.41 -16.52 -10.43
CA LYS A 16 -15.33 -15.37 -9.52
C LYS A 16 -14.01 -15.38 -8.75
N ILE A 17 -13.64 -16.50 -8.13
CA ILE A 17 -12.37 -16.57 -7.38
C ILE A 17 -11.16 -16.51 -8.30
N LEU A 18 -11.22 -17.09 -9.50
CA LEU A 18 -10.13 -16.98 -10.49
C LEU A 18 -9.90 -15.53 -10.92
N ARG A 19 -10.98 -14.75 -11.08
CA ARG A 19 -10.88 -13.31 -11.35
C ARG A 19 -10.24 -12.55 -10.19
N LEU A 20 -10.65 -12.83 -8.95
CA LEU A 20 -10.07 -12.20 -7.76
C LEU A 20 -8.58 -12.53 -7.62
N ALA A 21 -8.22 -13.80 -7.79
CA ALA A 21 -6.84 -14.27 -7.76
C ALA A 21 -5.98 -13.55 -8.81
N LYS A 22 -6.50 -13.41 -10.04
CA LYS A 22 -5.84 -12.66 -11.11
C LYS A 22 -5.59 -11.21 -10.72
N ILE A 23 -6.61 -10.51 -10.21
CA ILE A 23 -6.50 -9.10 -9.77
C ILE A 23 -5.39 -8.97 -8.72
N MET A 24 -5.42 -9.78 -7.65
CA MET A 24 -4.43 -9.72 -6.57
C MET A 24 -3.02 -10.05 -7.05
N SER A 25 -2.88 -11.09 -7.89
CA SER A 25 -1.58 -11.53 -8.42
C SER A 25 -0.90 -10.51 -9.34
N MET A 26 -1.67 -9.58 -9.91
CA MET A 26 -1.14 -8.49 -10.74
C MET A 26 -0.95 -7.21 -9.91
N LEU A 27 -1.97 -6.84 -9.13
CA LEU A 27 -2.02 -5.55 -8.47
C LEU A 27 -1.01 -5.45 -7.33
N LEU A 28 -0.95 -6.45 -6.44
CA LEU A 28 -0.06 -6.38 -5.27
C LEU A 28 1.42 -6.33 -5.66
N PRO A 29 1.92 -7.11 -6.63
CA PRO A 29 3.31 -7.00 -7.06
C PRO A 29 3.63 -5.66 -7.74
N VAL A 30 2.70 -5.10 -8.52
CA VAL A 30 2.87 -3.76 -9.11
C VAL A 30 2.95 -2.70 -8.02
N VAL A 31 2.10 -2.79 -6.99
CA VAL A 31 2.14 -1.90 -5.83
C VAL A 31 3.46 -2.07 -5.08
N ALA A 32 3.91 -3.30 -4.87
CA ALA A 32 5.20 -3.60 -4.22
C ALA A 32 6.37 -2.95 -4.95
N ALA A 33 6.49 -3.19 -6.25
CA ALA A 33 7.54 -2.63 -7.09
C ALA A 33 7.50 -1.09 -7.06
N THR A 34 6.31 -0.51 -7.20
CA THR A 34 6.15 0.95 -7.21
C THR A 34 6.57 1.56 -5.89
N ILE A 35 6.13 1.01 -4.76
CA ILE A 35 6.48 1.51 -3.43
C ILE A 35 7.99 1.36 -3.20
N GLN A 36 8.54 0.17 -3.45
CA GLN A 36 9.94 -0.13 -3.17
C GLN A 36 10.92 0.76 -3.95
N LEU A 37 10.68 0.90 -5.27
CA LEU A 37 11.46 1.79 -6.12
C LEU A 37 11.35 3.24 -5.63
N SER A 38 10.16 3.66 -5.23
CA SER A 38 9.92 5.06 -4.84
C SER A 38 10.52 5.40 -3.48
N THR A 39 10.37 4.55 -2.46
CA THR A 39 10.75 4.87 -1.07
C THR A 39 12.24 5.07 -0.88
N THR A 40 13.07 4.28 -1.57
CA THR A 40 14.53 4.34 -1.42
C THR A 40 15.07 5.69 -1.91
N PHE A 41 14.74 6.08 -3.15
CA PHE A 41 15.19 7.35 -3.70
C PHE A 41 14.50 8.55 -3.08
N PHE A 42 13.21 8.42 -2.72
CA PHE A 42 12.45 9.47 -2.03
C PHE A 42 13.13 9.91 -0.73
N MET A 43 13.50 8.95 0.13
CA MET A 43 14.05 9.29 1.44
C MET A 43 15.40 10.00 1.32
N VAL A 44 16.26 9.51 0.42
CA VAL A 44 17.58 10.13 0.15
C VAL A 44 17.41 11.55 -0.36
N PHE A 45 16.54 11.75 -1.36
CA PHE A 45 16.29 13.06 -1.95
C PHE A 45 15.76 14.08 -0.92
N VAL A 46 14.75 13.70 -0.13
CA VAL A 46 14.18 14.61 0.88
C VAL A 46 15.19 14.93 1.97
N ALA A 47 16.00 13.95 2.40
CA ALA A 47 17.06 14.18 3.38
C ALA A 47 18.13 15.15 2.85
N GLU A 48 18.63 14.95 1.64
CA GLU A 48 19.62 15.85 1.02
C GLU A 48 19.07 17.27 0.84
N ALA A 49 17.82 17.41 0.40
CA ALA A 49 17.17 18.71 0.25
C ALA A 49 17.04 19.45 1.60
N LEU A 50 16.63 18.74 2.65
CA LEU A 50 16.49 19.29 4.01
C LEU A 50 17.82 19.66 4.66
N GLY A 51 18.86 18.86 4.43
CA GLY A 51 20.19 19.06 5.00
C GLY A 51 21.07 20.04 4.22
N GLY A 52 20.52 20.74 3.22
CA GLY A 52 21.29 21.66 2.37
C GLY A 52 22.43 20.98 1.61
N GLY A 53 22.25 19.71 1.24
CA GLY A 53 23.26 18.84 0.62
C GLY A 53 23.96 17.88 1.59
N SER A 54 23.76 18.02 2.91
CA SER A 54 24.22 17.05 3.92
C SER A 54 23.12 16.03 4.23
N PHE A 55 23.25 14.81 3.72
CA PHE A 55 22.29 13.73 3.97
C PHE A 55 22.08 13.46 5.48
N ILE A 56 23.17 13.44 6.26
CA ILE A 56 23.12 13.10 7.68
C ILE A 56 22.32 14.13 8.48
N ASP A 57 22.51 15.42 8.21
CA ASP A 57 21.80 16.49 8.91
C ASP A 57 20.30 16.47 8.57
N GLY A 58 19.96 16.19 7.30
CA GLY A 58 18.58 16.08 6.85
C GLY A 58 17.84 14.85 7.40
N MET A 59 18.53 13.74 7.67
CA MET A 59 17.91 12.52 8.17
C MET A 59 17.19 12.70 9.52
N MET A 60 17.70 13.56 10.41
CA MET A 60 17.02 13.87 11.66
C MET A 60 15.66 14.56 11.41
N LEU A 61 15.61 15.50 10.47
CA LEU A 61 14.40 16.21 10.09
C LEU A 61 13.40 15.28 9.38
N VAL A 62 13.88 14.37 8.54
CA VAL A 62 13.05 13.31 7.96
C VAL A 62 12.43 12.44 9.04
N GLY A 63 13.19 12.07 10.08
CA GLY A 63 12.66 11.32 11.22
C GLY A 63 11.45 12.01 11.86
N PHE A 64 11.52 13.33 12.06
CA PHE A 64 10.40 14.12 12.57
C PHE A 64 9.18 14.10 11.63
N LEU A 65 9.41 14.23 10.32
CA LEU A 65 8.35 14.15 9.32
C LEU A 65 7.67 12.77 9.30
N VAL A 66 8.45 11.69 9.45
CA VAL A 66 7.91 10.32 9.60
C VAL A 66 7.04 10.20 10.85
N VAL A 67 7.42 10.82 11.97
CA VAL A 67 6.57 10.84 13.17
C VAL A 67 5.24 11.53 12.88
N ILE A 68 5.23 12.66 12.18
CA ILE A 68 3.98 13.33 11.76
C ILE A 68 3.13 12.40 10.89
N GLN A 69 3.73 11.74 9.89
CA GLN A 69 3.04 10.77 9.05
C GLN A 69 2.40 9.66 9.91
N MET A 70 3.14 9.09 10.86
CA MET A 70 2.67 8.01 11.73
C MET A 70 1.54 8.46 12.65
N VAL A 71 1.61 9.69 13.18
CA VAL A 71 0.52 10.28 13.99
C VAL A 71 -0.74 10.43 13.15
N VAL A 72 -0.64 11.04 11.97
CA VAL A 72 -1.78 11.20 11.06
C VAL A 72 -2.36 9.84 10.66
N GLN A 73 -1.50 8.89 10.31
CA GLN A 73 -1.91 7.53 9.97
C GLN A 73 -2.69 6.89 11.13
N THR A 74 -2.12 6.89 12.33
CA THR A 74 -2.73 6.26 13.52
C THR A 74 -4.09 6.87 13.85
N LEU A 75 -4.21 8.20 13.76
CA LEU A 75 -5.46 8.90 14.02
C LEU A 75 -6.54 8.55 12.99
N LEU A 76 -6.15 8.24 11.76
CA LEU A 76 -7.07 8.02 10.65
C LEU A 76 -7.31 6.55 10.34
N ASP A 77 -6.47 5.60 10.78
CA ASP A 77 -6.58 4.16 10.49
C ASP A 77 -7.99 3.61 10.79
N TYR A 78 -8.56 3.96 11.94
CA TYR A 78 -9.91 3.51 12.30
C TYR A 78 -11.01 4.23 11.49
N PRO A 79 -11.05 5.58 11.42
CA PRO A 79 -11.98 6.29 10.55
C PRO A 79 -11.97 5.84 9.08
N THR A 80 -10.80 5.62 8.49
CA THR A 80 -10.67 5.21 7.08
C THR A 80 -11.11 3.77 6.87
N GLY A 81 -10.89 2.89 7.86
CA GLY A 81 -11.45 1.55 7.88
C GLY A 81 -12.98 1.56 7.84
N ALA A 82 -13.60 2.33 8.74
CA ALA A 82 -15.06 2.49 8.77
C ALA A 82 -15.63 3.12 7.48
N LEU A 83 -14.91 4.08 6.90
CA LEU A 83 -15.24 4.64 5.59
C LEU A 83 -15.22 3.55 4.50
N GLY A 84 -14.23 2.66 4.51
CA GLY A 84 -14.11 1.54 3.59
C GLY A 84 -15.28 0.56 3.68
N ASP A 85 -15.85 0.37 4.86
CA ASP A 85 -17.04 -0.46 5.05
C ASP A 85 -18.32 0.24 4.55
N TRP A 86 -18.38 1.57 4.60
CA TRP A 86 -19.55 2.35 4.16
C TRP A 86 -19.62 2.53 2.64
N ILE A 87 -18.54 3.04 2.01
CA ILE A 87 -18.52 3.32 0.56
C ILE A 87 -17.92 2.19 -0.27
N GLY A 88 -17.21 1.26 0.37
CA GLY A 88 -16.54 0.14 -0.26
C GLY A 88 -15.02 0.35 -0.37
N GLN A 89 -14.29 -0.70 0.00
CA GLN A 89 -12.82 -0.71 0.09
C GLN A 89 -12.10 -0.29 -1.20
N ARG A 90 -12.69 -0.53 -2.38
CA ARG A 90 -12.09 -0.13 -3.67
C ARG A 90 -11.92 1.38 -3.81
N TYR A 91 -12.82 2.18 -3.24
CA TYR A 91 -12.74 3.64 -3.32
C TYR A 91 -11.73 4.19 -2.33
N VAL A 92 -11.60 3.58 -1.16
CA VAL A 92 -10.58 3.90 -0.16
C VAL A 92 -9.18 3.56 -0.67
N ILE A 93 -9.02 2.41 -1.34
CA ILE A 93 -7.77 2.06 -2.04
C ILE A 93 -7.44 3.10 -3.12
N ALA A 94 -8.43 3.50 -3.93
CA ALA A 94 -8.22 4.49 -4.98
C ALA A 94 -7.84 5.87 -4.41
N SER A 95 -8.50 6.32 -3.33
CA SER A 95 -8.15 7.57 -2.67
C SER A 95 -6.75 7.51 -2.05
N ALA A 96 -6.34 6.36 -1.52
CA ALA A 96 -4.99 6.16 -1.01
C ALA A 96 -3.94 6.42 -2.10
N PHE A 97 -4.13 5.82 -3.28
CA PHE A 97 -3.24 6.05 -4.42
C PHE A 97 -3.27 7.48 -4.94
N LEU A 98 -4.40 8.18 -4.87
CA LEU A 98 -4.46 9.61 -5.19
C LEU A 98 -3.66 10.45 -4.19
N CYS A 99 -3.76 10.14 -2.89
CA CYS A 99 -2.94 10.79 -1.85
C CYS A 99 -1.45 10.58 -2.10
N TYR A 100 -1.02 9.34 -2.39
CA TYR A 100 0.38 9.06 -2.72
C TYR A 100 0.82 9.72 -4.03
N GLY A 101 0.01 9.67 -5.08
CA GLY A 101 0.31 10.33 -6.35
C GLY A 101 0.48 11.83 -6.20
N LEU A 102 -0.40 12.47 -5.43
CA LEU A 102 -0.28 13.89 -5.10
C LEU A 102 0.96 14.17 -4.23
N ALA A 103 1.25 13.32 -3.25
CA ALA A 103 2.47 13.46 -2.45
C ALA A 103 3.74 13.36 -3.31
N TYR A 104 3.85 12.36 -4.19
CA TYR A 104 4.98 12.24 -5.11
C TYR A 104 5.09 13.41 -6.09
N TYR A 105 3.96 13.96 -6.55
CA TYR A 105 3.97 15.21 -7.31
C TYR A 105 4.53 16.37 -6.46
N MET A 106 4.09 16.52 -5.21
CA MET A 106 4.62 17.55 -4.31
C MET A 106 6.12 17.38 -4.06
N VAL A 107 6.62 16.15 -3.94
CA VAL A 107 8.06 15.84 -3.83
C VAL A 107 8.82 16.40 -5.02
N SER A 108 8.28 16.27 -6.24
CA SER A 108 8.96 16.75 -7.45
C SER A 108 9.18 18.27 -7.47
N LEU A 109 8.50 19.01 -6.59
CA LEU A 109 8.62 20.46 -6.41
C LEU A 109 9.58 20.84 -5.27
N VAL A 110 10.10 19.86 -4.51
CA VAL A 110 10.99 20.11 -3.39
C VAL A 110 12.38 20.52 -3.89
N THR A 111 12.93 21.53 -3.23
CA THR A 111 14.27 22.07 -3.46
C THR A 111 14.92 22.35 -2.11
N SER A 112 16.20 22.74 -2.09
CA SER A 112 16.92 23.10 -0.87
C SER A 112 16.39 24.33 -0.13
N THR A 113 15.53 25.13 -0.78
CA THR A 113 14.89 26.31 -0.17
C THR A 113 13.42 26.07 0.18
N THR A 114 12.91 24.86 -0.02
CA THR A 114 11.52 24.52 0.28
C THR A 114 11.23 24.71 1.78
N PRO A 115 10.18 25.47 2.14
CA PRO A 115 9.81 25.67 3.54
C PRO A 115 9.46 24.36 4.23
N PHE A 116 9.91 24.17 5.47
CA PHE A 116 9.65 22.96 6.24
C PHE A 116 8.16 22.61 6.36
N VAL A 117 7.29 23.62 6.47
CA VAL A 117 5.83 23.44 6.53
C VAL A 117 5.25 22.74 5.29
N PHE A 118 5.86 22.90 4.12
CA PHE A 118 5.46 22.19 2.91
C PHE A 118 5.70 20.69 3.05
N LEU A 119 6.82 20.31 3.66
CA LEU A 119 7.17 18.91 3.91
C LEU A 119 6.31 18.29 5.01
N ILE A 120 5.91 19.07 6.02
CA ILE A 120 4.90 18.65 7.00
C ILE A 120 3.58 18.29 6.30
N ALA A 121 3.08 19.16 5.41
CA ALA A 121 1.85 18.90 4.66
C ALA A 121 1.98 17.66 3.76
N LEU A 122 3.14 17.49 3.11
CA LEU A 122 3.47 16.33 2.28
C LEU A 122 3.42 15.02 3.09
N TYR A 123 4.11 14.95 4.23
CA TYR A 123 4.12 13.75 5.07
C TYR A 123 2.79 13.49 5.77
N ALA A 124 2.03 14.55 6.11
CA ALA A 124 0.66 14.40 6.58
C ALA A 124 -0.23 13.78 5.49
N LEU A 125 -0.12 14.23 4.23
CA LEU A 125 -0.83 13.64 3.09
C LEU A 125 -0.45 12.17 2.86
N MET A 126 0.83 11.84 3.00
CA MET A 126 1.29 10.44 2.97
C MET A 126 0.69 9.63 4.13
N GLY A 127 0.53 10.22 5.31
CA GLY A 127 -0.12 9.58 6.47
C GLY A 127 -1.59 9.27 6.20
N ILE A 128 -2.31 10.19 5.55
CA ILE A 128 -3.68 9.97 5.08
C ILE A 128 -3.70 8.79 4.09
N GLY A 129 -2.82 8.79 3.09
CA GLY A 129 -2.71 7.69 2.12
C GLY A 129 -2.41 6.35 2.78
N SER A 130 -1.45 6.32 3.72
CA SER A 130 -1.10 5.12 4.49
C SER A 130 -2.28 4.58 5.29
N SER A 131 -3.04 5.46 5.95
CA SER A 131 -4.20 5.02 6.74
C SER A 131 -5.32 4.41 5.92
N GLN A 132 -5.46 4.84 4.67
CA GLN A 132 -6.44 4.29 3.74
C GLN A 132 -5.97 2.97 3.13
N LEU A 133 -4.67 2.84 2.88
CA LEU A 133 -4.10 1.62 2.32
C LEU A 133 -4.03 0.49 3.37
N SER A 134 -3.80 0.82 4.64
CA SER A 134 -3.66 -0.11 5.75
C SER A 134 -4.82 -1.11 5.81
N GLY A 135 -4.53 -2.40 5.60
CA GLY A 135 -5.53 -3.48 5.68
C GLY A 135 -6.63 -3.49 4.60
N SER A 136 -6.74 -2.44 3.77
CA SER A 136 -7.82 -2.28 2.78
C SER A 136 -7.83 -3.37 1.70
N PHE A 137 -6.67 -3.77 1.17
CA PHE A 137 -6.56 -4.88 0.23
C PHE A 137 -6.98 -6.21 0.84
N ASN A 138 -6.59 -6.44 2.10
CA ASN A 138 -6.97 -7.64 2.83
C ASN A 138 -8.49 -7.67 3.02
N ALA A 139 -9.07 -6.59 3.53
CA ALA A 139 -10.52 -6.47 3.75
C ALA A 139 -11.31 -6.61 2.43
N TRP A 140 -10.85 -5.96 1.36
CA TRP A 140 -11.45 -6.10 0.03
C TRP A 140 -11.44 -7.55 -0.43
N PHE A 141 -10.29 -8.22 -0.35
CA PHE A 141 -10.18 -9.61 -0.77
C PHE A 141 -11.00 -10.53 0.12
N ASP A 142 -10.96 -10.36 1.45
CA ASP A 142 -11.68 -11.19 2.42
C ASP A 142 -13.19 -11.17 2.16
N ASN A 143 -13.75 -9.99 1.93
CA ASN A 143 -15.18 -9.81 1.65
C ASN A 143 -15.58 -10.47 0.32
N ASN A 144 -14.76 -10.32 -0.72
CA ASN A 144 -15.04 -10.94 -2.02
C ASN A 144 -14.80 -12.46 -2.01
N TYR A 145 -13.82 -12.93 -1.25
CA TYR A 145 -13.48 -14.35 -1.13
C TYR A 145 -14.61 -15.13 -0.48
N ARG A 146 -15.18 -14.64 0.63
CA ARG A 146 -16.29 -15.31 1.34
C ARG A 146 -17.49 -15.55 0.43
N VAL A 147 -17.79 -14.60 -0.46
CA VAL A 147 -18.87 -14.71 -1.43
C VAL A 147 -18.50 -15.65 -2.59
N ALA A 148 -17.24 -15.64 -3.02
CA ALA A 148 -16.76 -16.45 -4.13
C ALA A 148 -16.51 -17.92 -3.75
N MET A 149 -16.14 -18.22 -2.51
CA MET A 149 -15.75 -19.56 -2.04
C MET A 149 -16.49 -19.96 -0.75
N PRO A 150 -17.84 -20.11 -0.78
CA PRO A 150 -18.61 -20.50 0.40
C PRO A 150 -18.27 -21.92 0.91
N GLY A 151 -17.62 -22.75 0.08
CA GLY A 151 -17.19 -24.11 0.42
C GLY A 151 -15.93 -24.19 1.30
N ASP A 152 -15.07 -23.16 1.31
CA ASP A 152 -13.83 -23.14 2.11
C ASP A 152 -14.09 -22.65 3.54
N LYS A 153 -14.93 -23.37 4.29
CA LYS A 153 -15.35 -22.99 5.65
C LYS A 153 -14.19 -22.87 6.63
N ASP A 154 -13.18 -23.75 6.49
CA ASP A 154 -11.98 -23.76 7.32
C ASP A 154 -10.92 -22.74 6.87
N ARG A 155 -11.15 -21.98 5.79
CA ARG A 155 -10.20 -21.04 5.17
C ARG A 155 -8.84 -21.67 4.80
N LYS A 156 -8.82 -22.96 4.48
CA LYS A 156 -7.58 -23.66 4.12
C LYS A 156 -7.07 -23.20 2.76
N GLN A 157 -7.97 -23.09 1.78
CA GLN A 157 -7.61 -22.60 0.44
C GLN A 157 -7.27 -21.11 0.48
N TYR A 158 -7.99 -20.32 1.30
CA TYR A 158 -7.67 -18.91 1.57
C TYR A 158 -6.23 -18.72 2.09
N GLY A 159 -5.82 -19.52 3.08
CA GLY A 159 -4.47 -19.43 3.66
C GLY A 159 -3.37 -19.76 2.65
N VAL A 160 -3.56 -20.82 1.85
CA VAL A 160 -2.61 -21.19 0.79
C VAL A 160 -2.52 -20.08 -0.27
N PHE A 161 -3.65 -19.51 -0.68
CA PHE A 161 -3.69 -18.39 -1.62
C PHE A 161 -2.85 -17.21 -1.11
N TRP A 162 -3.09 -16.78 0.14
CA TRP A 162 -2.37 -15.66 0.72
C TRP A 162 -0.89 -15.92 0.90
N GLY A 163 -0.49 -17.12 1.31
CA GLY A 163 0.92 -17.49 1.40
C GLY A 163 1.64 -17.30 0.05
N LYS A 164 0.99 -17.70 -1.05
CA LYS A 164 1.56 -17.54 -2.40
C LYS A 164 1.53 -16.09 -2.90
N ILE A 165 0.49 -15.33 -2.59
CA ILE A 165 0.44 -13.90 -2.91
C ILE A 165 1.53 -13.14 -2.17
N VAL A 166 1.72 -13.39 -0.88
CA VAL A 166 2.79 -12.78 -0.07
C VAL A 166 4.16 -13.17 -0.61
N MET A 167 4.36 -14.45 -0.99
CA MET A 167 5.60 -14.87 -1.64
C MET A 167 5.89 -14.05 -2.91
N ILE A 168 4.91 -13.89 -3.81
CA ILE A 168 5.08 -13.08 -5.03
C ILE A 168 5.38 -11.61 -4.69
N PHE A 169 4.63 -11.04 -3.75
CA PHE A 169 4.84 -9.68 -3.28
C PHE A 169 6.28 -9.47 -2.78
N GLN A 170 6.78 -10.37 -1.94
CA GLN A 170 8.13 -10.29 -1.37
C GLN A 170 9.22 -10.50 -2.42
N MET A 171 9.05 -11.43 -3.37
CA MET A 171 9.99 -11.61 -4.47
C MET A 171 10.14 -10.32 -5.29
N VAL A 172 9.03 -9.65 -5.59
CA VAL A 172 9.05 -8.39 -6.34
C VAL A 172 9.61 -7.25 -5.50
N ALA A 173 9.22 -7.12 -4.23
CA ALA A 173 9.76 -6.11 -3.33
C ALA A 173 11.27 -6.28 -3.07
N THR A 174 11.81 -7.49 -3.19
CA THR A 174 13.26 -7.73 -3.02
C THR A 174 14.04 -7.47 -4.31
N ALA A 175 13.43 -7.70 -5.46
CA ALA A 175 14.07 -7.51 -6.77
C ALA A 175 14.01 -6.07 -7.29
N ALA A 176 13.14 -5.24 -6.72
CA ALA A 176 12.93 -3.83 -7.04
C ALA A 176 13.81 -2.92 -6.16
#